data_AF-A0A969GI75-F1
#
_entry.id   AF-A0A969GI75-F1
#
_cell.length_a   1.000
_cell.length_b   1.000
_cell.length_c   1.000
_cell.angle_alpha   90.00
_cell.angle_beta   90.00
_cell.angle_gamma   90.00
#
_symmetry.space_group_name_H-M   'P 1'
#
loop_
_entity.id
_entity.type
_entity.pdbx_description
1 polymer ?
#
loop_
_entity_poly.entity_id
_entity_poly.type
_entity_poly.pdbx_seq_one_letter_code
_entity_poly.pdbx_strand_id
1 'polypeptide(L)'
;MEHRIGDGHPEESRHLHRHRILLASGHLAEAQGNLPAAQQAFVEIWQQNQGQSYFWSATLIGLGCVAIKGGDWPAARQYFATALPLTAQLETASQSLEALAGMVHLQAQAGQLEEALTWVGLVRHHPSSYQESKDRLDVLETELRAKLTAEKVKAALALGQTTDLWDTVLAAGHWPQRTDWSWGIVSISTAI
;
A
#
# COMPACT_ATOMS: atom_id res chain seq x y z
N MET A 1 -12.18 -53.45 14.25
CA MET A 1 -12.44 -52.44 13.20
C MET A 1 -13.19 -51.31 13.86
N GLU A 2 -12.52 -50.22 14.21
CA GLU A 2 -13.17 -48.94 14.52
C GLU A 2 -12.44 -47.87 13.71
N HIS A 3 -13.11 -47.43 12.65
CA HIS A 3 -12.67 -46.36 11.77
C HIS A 3 -12.97 -45.04 12.51
N ARG A 4 -11.99 -44.45 13.17
CA ARG A 4 -12.12 -43.08 13.69
C ARG A 4 -12.01 -42.12 12.51
N ILE A 5 -13.16 -41.60 12.11
CA ILE A 5 -13.32 -40.62 11.05
C ILE A 5 -12.92 -39.24 11.61
N GLY A 6 -11.91 -38.63 11.00
CA GLY A 6 -11.68 -37.17 10.97
C GLY A 6 -11.35 -36.49 12.31
N ASP A 7 -10.07 -36.47 12.67
CA ASP A 7 -9.58 -35.37 13.51
C ASP A 7 -9.81 -34.06 12.73
N GLY A 8 -10.72 -33.23 13.25
CA GLY A 8 -11.08 -31.95 12.64
C GLY A 8 -9.84 -31.09 12.39
N HIS A 9 -9.83 -30.39 11.26
CA HIS A 9 -8.73 -29.50 10.89
C HIS A 9 -8.32 -28.61 12.08
N PRO A 10 -7.01 -28.56 12.43
CA PRO A 10 -6.52 -27.83 13.60
C PRO A 10 -7.03 -26.39 13.57
N GLU A 11 -7.31 -25.80 14.72
CA GLU A 11 -7.90 -24.44 14.84
C GLU A 11 -7.16 -23.40 13.99
N GLU A 12 -5.84 -23.52 13.88
CA GLU A 12 -4.99 -22.74 12.97
C GLU A 12 -5.47 -22.79 11.50
N SER A 13 -5.86 -23.96 10.99
CA SER A 13 -6.39 -24.10 9.62
C SER A 13 -7.75 -23.42 9.43
N ARG A 14 -8.59 -23.38 10.47
CA ARG A 14 -9.89 -22.67 10.42
C ARG A 14 -9.69 -21.16 10.34
N HIS A 15 -8.72 -20.62 11.08
CA HIS A 15 -8.37 -19.19 11.02
C HIS A 15 -7.81 -18.79 9.65
N LEU A 16 -6.97 -19.62 9.03
CA LEU A 16 -6.42 -19.34 7.69
C LEU A 16 -7.50 -19.26 6.61
N HIS A 17 -8.48 -20.19 6.63
CA HIS A 17 -9.59 -20.16 5.67
C HIS A 17 -10.47 -18.92 5.85
N ARG A 18 -10.75 -18.56 7.11
CA ARG A 18 -11.50 -17.35 7.45
C ARG A 18 -10.78 -16.08 7.01
N HIS A 19 -9.49 -15.96 7.27
CA HIS A 19 -8.68 -14.81 6.83
C HIS A 19 -8.69 -14.66 5.31
N ARG A 20 -8.62 -15.77 4.55
CA ARG A 20 -8.78 -15.72 3.07
C ARG A 20 -10.12 -15.14 2.65
N ILE A 21 -11.22 -15.61 3.26
CA ILE A 21 -12.57 -15.13 2.92
C ILE A 21 -12.72 -13.66 3.27
N LEU A 22 -12.27 -13.25 4.46
CA LEU A 22 -12.31 -11.86 4.90
C LEU A 22 -11.46 -10.96 3.99
N LEU A 23 -10.26 -11.41 3.60
CA LEU A 23 -9.39 -10.63 2.74
C LEU A 23 -10.03 -10.42 1.37
N ALA A 24 -10.58 -11.49 0.78
CA ALA A 24 -11.30 -11.41 -0.49
C ALA A 24 -12.56 -10.52 -0.38
N SER A 25 -13.32 -10.64 0.70
CA SER A 25 -14.48 -9.78 0.96
C SER A 25 -14.10 -8.32 1.15
N GLY A 26 -12.96 -8.06 1.81
CA GLY A 26 -12.42 -6.71 1.99
C GLY A 26 -12.04 -6.07 0.66
N HIS A 27 -11.27 -6.77 -0.18
CA HIS A 27 -10.92 -6.28 -1.52
C HIS A 27 -12.16 -6.08 -2.40
N LEU A 28 -13.14 -6.98 -2.34
CA LEU A 28 -14.39 -6.82 -3.10
C LEU A 28 -15.16 -5.57 -2.66
N ALA A 29 -15.31 -5.36 -1.35
CA ALA A 29 -15.97 -4.18 -0.82
C ALA A 29 -15.21 -2.89 -1.18
N GLU A 30 -13.88 -2.92 -1.16
CA GLU A 30 -13.00 -1.81 -1.55
C GLU A 30 -13.15 -1.46 -3.04
N ALA A 31 -13.26 -2.47 -3.91
CA ALA A 31 -13.50 -2.29 -5.34
C ALA A 31 -14.91 -1.74 -5.63
N GLN A 32 -15.90 -2.10 -4.82
CA GLN A 32 -17.26 -1.57 -4.88
C GLN A 32 -17.42 -0.17 -4.26
N GLY A 33 -16.36 0.37 -3.66
CA GLY A 33 -16.39 1.66 -2.96
C GLY A 33 -17.10 1.61 -1.60
N ASN A 34 -17.45 0.42 -1.09
CA ASN A 34 -18.00 0.25 0.26
C ASN A 34 -16.86 0.23 1.28
N LEU A 35 -16.28 1.40 1.53
CA LEU A 35 -15.15 1.57 2.43
C LEU A 35 -15.41 1.07 3.87
N PRO A 36 -16.60 1.30 4.48
CA PRO A 36 -16.89 0.76 5.81
C PRO A 36 -16.85 -0.77 5.86
N ALA A 37 -17.43 -1.45 4.87
CA ALA A 37 -17.42 -2.92 4.83
C ALA A 37 -15.99 -3.46 4.58
N ALA A 38 -15.21 -2.79 3.72
CA ALA A 38 -13.82 -3.15 3.49
C ALA A 38 -12.99 -3.03 4.78
N GLN A 39 -13.10 -1.87 5.46
CA GLN A 39 -12.42 -1.63 6.73
C GLN A 39 -12.80 -2.66 7.79
N GLN A 40 -14.08 -2.99 7.93
CA GLN A 40 -14.54 -3.98 8.89
C GLN A 40 -13.91 -5.36 8.64
N ALA A 41 -13.90 -5.82 7.39
CA ALA A 41 -13.33 -7.12 7.03
C ALA A 41 -11.82 -7.18 7.33
N PHE A 42 -11.08 -6.11 7.03
CA PHE A 42 -9.65 -6.05 7.33
C PHE A 42 -9.35 -5.93 8.83
N VAL A 43 -10.05 -5.04 9.56
CA VAL A 43 -9.89 -4.90 11.02
C VAL A 43 -10.14 -6.23 11.73
N GLU A 44 -11.07 -7.03 11.24
CA GLU A 44 -11.35 -8.33 11.83
C GLU A 44 -10.17 -9.32 11.69
N ILE A 45 -9.49 -9.35 10.54
CA ILE A 45 -8.24 -10.11 10.38
C ILE A 45 -7.17 -9.55 11.32
N TRP A 46 -7.05 -8.22 11.39
CA TRP A 46 -6.10 -7.53 12.26
C TRP A 46 -6.32 -7.82 13.76
N GLN A 47 -7.55 -8.04 14.20
CA GLN A 47 -7.79 -8.39 15.61
C GLN A 47 -7.50 -9.86 15.91
N GLN A 48 -7.58 -10.73 14.91
CA GLN A 48 -7.49 -12.20 15.08
C GLN A 48 -6.09 -12.76 14.84
N ASN A 49 -5.24 -12.02 14.14
CA ASN A 49 -3.97 -12.55 13.65
C ASN A 49 -2.76 -11.92 14.36
N GLN A 50 -2.41 -12.38 15.55
CA GLN A 50 -1.26 -11.81 16.28
C GLN A 50 0.12 -12.15 15.68
N GLY A 51 0.17 -12.83 14.52
CA GLY A 51 1.39 -13.24 13.84
C GLY A 51 1.72 -12.33 12.65
N GLN A 52 2.98 -11.89 12.60
CA GLN A 52 3.62 -11.26 11.45
C GLN A 52 3.60 -12.21 10.23
N SER A 53 2.46 -12.27 9.54
CA SER A 53 2.14 -13.25 8.51
C SER A 53 1.65 -12.57 7.23
N TYR A 54 1.58 -13.34 6.13
CA TYR A 54 1.09 -12.86 4.84
C TYR A 54 -0.28 -12.17 4.92
N PHE A 55 -1.19 -12.69 5.74
CA PHE A 55 -2.52 -12.09 5.92
C PHE A 55 -2.46 -10.77 6.68
N TRP A 56 -1.50 -10.63 7.61
CA TRP A 56 -1.30 -9.40 8.36
C TRP A 56 -0.79 -8.27 7.46
N SER A 57 0.23 -8.54 6.64
CA SER A 57 0.73 -7.57 5.65
C SER A 57 -0.35 -7.21 4.63
N ALA A 58 -1.07 -8.20 4.09
CA ALA A 58 -2.18 -7.95 3.16
C ALA A 58 -3.26 -7.04 3.77
N THR A 59 -3.60 -7.30 5.03
CA THR A 59 -4.62 -6.55 5.77
C THR A 59 -4.19 -5.10 5.99
N LEU A 60 -2.94 -4.87 6.38
CA LEU A 60 -2.39 -3.52 6.51
C LEU A 60 -2.42 -2.75 5.20
N ILE A 61 -2.03 -3.40 4.10
CA ILE A 61 -2.07 -2.80 2.77
C ILE A 61 -3.51 -2.42 2.40
N GLY A 62 -4.46 -3.34 2.59
CA GLY A 62 -5.89 -3.08 2.34
C GLY A 62 -6.43 -1.91 3.17
N LEU A 63 -6.09 -1.84 4.46
CA LEU A 63 -6.45 -0.70 5.31
C LEU A 63 -5.83 0.61 4.83
N GLY A 64 -4.58 0.59 4.37
CA GLY A 64 -3.92 1.73 3.76
C GLY A 64 -4.62 2.23 2.51
N CYS A 65 -5.02 1.32 1.62
CA CYS A 65 -5.80 1.64 0.41
C CYS A 65 -7.18 2.22 0.74
N VAL A 66 -7.88 1.64 1.71
CA VAL A 66 -9.17 2.17 2.20
C VAL A 66 -9.00 3.56 2.78
N ALA A 67 -7.95 3.80 3.56
CA ALA A 67 -7.64 5.11 4.13
C ALA A 67 -7.34 6.16 3.05
N ILE A 68 -6.57 5.82 2.01
CA ILE A 68 -6.36 6.69 0.83
C ILE A 68 -7.71 7.06 0.18
N LYS A 69 -8.56 6.07 -0.11
CA LYS A 69 -9.88 6.29 -0.72
C LYS A 69 -10.81 7.13 0.17
N GLY A 70 -10.67 7.02 1.48
CA GLY A 70 -11.39 7.82 2.47
C GLY A 70 -10.78 9.20 2.74
N GLY A 71 -9.59 9.51 2.18
CA GLY A 71 -8.87 10.76 2.42
C GLY A 71 -8.12 10.83 3.76
N ASP A 72 -8.03 9.73 4.52
CA ASP A 72 -7.28 9.64 5.77
C ASP A 72 -5.80 9.34 5.49
N TRP A 73 -5.10 10.37 5.00
CA TRP A 73 -3.67 10.28 4.69
C TRP A 73 -2.79 9.91 5.90
N PRO A 74 -3.04 10.40 7.13
CA PRO A 74 -2.30 9.97 8.31
C PRO A 74 -2.44 8.47 8.59
N ALA A 75 -3.66 7.91 8.56
CA ALA A 75 -3.86 6.48 8.79
C ALA A 75 -3.22 5.64 7.68
N ALA A 76 -3.40 6.04 6.41
CA ALA A 76 -2.77 5.37 5.28
C ALA A 76 -1.25 5.24 5.45
N ARG A 77 -0.59 6.34 5.84
CA ARG A 77 0.84 6.37 6.11
C ARG A 77 1.25 5.37 7.20
N GLN A 78 0.51 5.32 8.31
CA GLN A 78 0.82 4.40 9.41
C GLN A 78 0.67 2.93 8.98
N TYR A 79 -0.37 2.61 8.22
CA TYR A 79 -0.59 1.26 7.73
C TYR A 79 0.51 0.81 6.78
N PHE A 80 0.89 1.63 5.78
CA PHE A 80 1.97 1.26 4.85
C PHE A 80 3.35 1.22 5.51
N ALA A 81 3.64 2.13 6.45
CA ALA A 81 4.89 2.11 7.22
C ALA A 81 5.03 0.83 8.08
N THR A 82 3.91 0.25 8.49
CA THR A 82 3.89 -1.04 9.21
C THR A 82 3.94 -2.22 8.23
N ALA A 83 3.32 -2.09 7.06
CA ALA A 83 3.27 -3.17 6.07
C ALA A 83 4.61 -3.41 5.38
N LEU A 84 5.31 -2.37 4.92
CA LEU A 84 6.51 -2.48 4.09
C LEU A 84 7.65 -3.28 4.76
N PRO A 85 7.98 -3.07 6.05
CA PRO A 85 8.98 -3.91 6.72
C PRO A 85 8.55 -5.38 6.80
N LEU A 86 7.24 -5.63 6.97
CA LEU A 86 6.73 -6.99 7.04
C LEU A 86 6.75 -7.67 5.67
N THR A 87 6.40 -6.97 4.60
CA THR A 87 6.46 -7.55 3.25
C THR A 87 7.90 -7.86 2.83
N ALA A 88 8.87 -7.07 3.29
CA ALA A 88 10.31 -7.35 3.17
C ALA A 88 10.73 -8.59 3.94
N GLN A 89 10.37 -8.71 5.22
CA GLN A 89 10.68 -9.89 6.03
C GLN A 89 10.07 -11.19 5.47
N LEU A 90 8.88 -11.08 4.88
CA LEU A 90 8.18 -12.22 4.27
C LEU A 90 8.56 -12.45 2.80
N GLU A 91 9.42 -11.62 2.21
CA GLU A 91 9.85 -11.66 0.80
C GLU A 91 8.67 -11.68 -0.19
N THR A 92 7.61 -10.96 0.16
CA THR A 92 6.36 -10.90 -0.61
C THR A 92 6.36 -9.78 -1.64
N ALA A 93 7.11 -9.96 -2.75
CA ALA A 93 7.32 -8.92 -3.76
C ALA A 93 6.02 -8.26 -4.26
N SER A 94 4.96 -9.03 -4.51
CA SER A 94 3.68 -8.48 -4.99
C SER A 94 2.98 -7.61 -3.95
N GLN A 95 3.06 -7.95 -2.65
CA GLN A 95 2.52 -7.13 -1.57
C GLN A 95 3.36 -5.86 -1.36
N SER A 96 4.69 -5.96 -1.46
CA SER A 96 5.56 -4.79 -1.45
C SER A 96 5.20 -3.80 -2.55
N LEU A 97 4.94 -4.28 -3.77
CA LEU A 97 4.58 -3.44 -4.92
C LEU A 97 3.21 -2.79 -4.75
N GLU A 98 2.23 -3.50 -4.18
CA GLU A 98 0.93 -2.93 -3.82
C GLU A 98 1.06 -1.84 -2.74
N ALA A 99 1.87 -2.09 -1.70
CA ALA A 99 2.15 -1.11 -0.65
C ALA A 99 2.86 0.13 -1.22
N LEU A 100 3.83 -0.06 -2.11
CA LEU A 100 4.51 1.03 -2.80
C LEU A 100 3.55 1.83 -3.69
N ALA A 101 2.64 1.17 -4.41
CA ALA A 101 1.60 1.86 -5.18
C ALA A 101 0.75 2.78 -4.29
N GLY A 102 0.33 2.30 -3.11
CA GLY A 102 -0.31 3.14 -2.10
C GLY A 102 0.56 4.32 -1.65
N MET A 103 1.85 4.08 -1.42
CA MET A 103 2.78 5.12 -0.99
C MET A 103 3.08 6.18 -2.08
N VAL A 104 2.93 5.87 -3.38
CA VAL A 104 3.01 6.87 -4.46
C VAL A 104 2.00 8.00 -4.22
N HIS A 105 0.77 7.68 -3.80
CA HIS A 105 -0.22 8.70 -3.46
C HIS A 105 0.26 9.60 -2.31
N LEU A 106 0.91 9.02 -1.30
CA LEU A 106 1.45 9.76 -0.16
C LEU A 106 2.64 10.65 -0.53
N GLN A 107 3.50 10.21 -1.45
CA GLN A 107 4.59 11.03 -1.99
C GLN A 107 4.07 12.18 -2.85
N ALA A 108 3.10 11.90 -3.72
CA ALA A 108 2.44 12.92 -4.54
C ALA A 108 1.80 14.00 -3.66
N GLN A 109 1.09 13.59 -2.60
CA GLN A 109 0.49 14.49 -1.62
C GLN A 109 1.53 15.32 -0.86
N ALA A 110 2.71 14.75 -0.61
CA ALA A 110 3.84 15.45 0.01
C ALA A 110 4.66 16.31 -0.97
N GLY A 111 4.23 16.44 -2.24
CA GLY A 111 4.89 17.24 -3.26
C GLY A 111 6.14 16.60 -3.88
N GLN A 112 6.43 15.33 -3.56
CA GLN A 112 7.61 14.60 -4.03
C GLN A 112 7.32 13.93 -5.37
N LEU A 113 7.00 14.74 -6.38
CA LEU A 113 6.42 14.27 -7.65
C LEU A 113 7.38 13.41 -8.51
N GLU A 114 8.67 13.76 -8.54
CA GLU A 114 9.68 13.01 -9.31
C GLU A 114 9.96 11.63 -8.67
N GLU A 115 9.99 11.57 -7.34
CA GLU A 115 10.14 10.32 -6.61
C GLU A 115 8.90 9.44 -6.76
N ALA A 116 7.71 10.03 -6.68
CA ALA A 116 6.44 9.35 -6.94
C ALA A 116 6.44 8.70 -8.33
N LEU A 117 6.89 9.41 -9.36
CA LEU A 117 7.02 8.85 -10.71
C LEU A 117 8.10 7.76 -10.80
N THR A 118 9.16 7.84 -10.01
CA THR A 118 10.16 6.77 -9.94
C THR A 118 9.53 5.49 -9.41
N TRP A 119 8.74 5.58 -8.34
CA TRP A 119 8.03 4.42 -7.78
C TRP A 119 6.92 3.91 -8.71
N VAL A 120 6.22 4.78 -9.44
CA VAL A 120 5.32 4.37 -10.54
C VAL A 120 6.07 3.56 -11.58
N GLY A 121 7.27 4.01 -12.00
CA GLY A 121 8.11 3.30 -12.96
C GLY A 121 8.45 1.87 -12.49
N LEU A 122 8.85 1.74 -11.23
CA LEU A 122 9.13 0.45 -10.58
C LEU A 122 7.88 -0.46 -10.57
N VAL A 123 6.76 0.01 -10.02
CA VAL A 123 5.52 -0.78 -9.92
C VAL A 123 5.03 -1.24 -11.29
N ARG A 124 5.09 -0.40 -12.32
CA ARG A 124 4.59 -0.77 -13.65
C ARG A 124 5.40 -1.86 -14.34
N HIS A 125 6.73 -1.86 -14.17
CA HIS A 125 7.64 -2.73 -14.91
C HIS A 125 8.07 -3.97 -14.14
N HIS A 126 7.92 -3.99 -12.82
CA HIS A 126 8.29 -5.15 -12.04
C HIS A 126 7.39 -6.37 -12.38
N PRO A 127 7.95 -7.56 -12.64
CA PRO A 127 7.20 -8.74 -13.11
C PRO A 127 6.20 -9.26 -12.07
N SER A 128 6.44 -9.03 -10.78
CA SER A 128 5.55 -9.46 -9.69
C SER A 128 4.39 -8.51 -9.42
N SER A 129 4.26 -7.39 -10.14
CA SER A 129 3.15 -6.44 -9.95
C SER A 129 1.86 -6.96 -10.56
N TYR A 130 0.76 -6.88 -9.81
CA TYR A 130 -0.56 -7.16 -10.35
C TYR A 130 -1.06 -6.04 -11.26
N GLN A 131 -2.00 -6.38 -12.16
CA GLN A 131 -2.60 -5.39 -13.04
C GLN A 131 -3.39 -4.33 -12.25
N GLU A 132 -4.11 -4.75 -11.21
CA GLU A 132 -4.88 -3.85 -10.35
C GLU A 132 -4.00 -2.76 -9.71
N SER A 133 -2.81 -3.11 -9.23
CA SER A 133 -1.83 -2.16 -8.68
C SER A 133 -1.42 -1.10 -9.70
N LYS A 134 -1.30 -1.49 -10.97
CA LYS A 134 -0.95 -0.59 -12.08
C LYS A 134 -2.12 0.31 -12.44
N ASP A 135 -3.32 -0.27 -12.55
CA ASP A 135 -4.54 0.46 -12.89
C ASP A 135 -4.84 1.57 -11.87
N ARG A 136 -4.60 1.30 -10.58
CA ARG A 136 -4.74 2.30 -9.50
C ARG A 136 -3.82 3.52 -9.69
N LEU A 137 -2.67 3.35 -10.33
CA LEU A 137 -1.70 4.41 -10.55
C LEU A 137 -1.94 5.21 -11.84
N ASP A 138 -2.76 4.73 -12.79
CA ASP A 138 -2.86 5.36 -14.12
C ASP A 138 -3.37 6.82 -14.06
N VAL A 139 -4.39 7.07 -13.23
CA VAL A 139 -4.93 8.43 -13.03
C VAL A 139 -3.89 9.33 -12.37
N LEU A 140 -3.26 8.86 -11.29
CA LEU A 140 -2.26 9.63 -10.56
C LEU A 140 -1.02 9.90 -11.42
N GLU A 141 -0.54 8.92 -12.18
CA GLU A 141 0.57 9.08 -13.10
C GLU A 141 0.28 10.18 -14.12
N THR A 142 -0.94 10.21 -14.67
CA THR A 142 -1.37 11.26 -15.61
C THR A 142 -1.32 12.64 -14.96
N GLU A 143 -1.78 12.77 -13.72
CA GLU A 143 -1.73 14.02 -12.96
C GLU A 143 -0.28 14.46 -12.65
N LEU A 144 0.59 13.52 -12.28
CA LEU A 144 2.00 13.79 -12.01
C LEU A 144 2.73 14.26 -13.27
N ARG A 145 2.45 13.61 -14.42
CA ARG A 145 3.00 13.97 -15.72
C ARG A 145 2.63 15.39 -16.15
N ALA A 146 1.42 15.85 -15.82
CA ALA A 146 0.97 17.20 -16.13
C ALA A 146 1.69 18.30 -15.31
N LYS A 147 2.27 17.94 -14.15
CA LYS A 147 2.93 18.87 -13.23
C LYS A 147 4.44 18.99 -13.44
N LEU A 148 5.03 18.15 -14.29
CA LEU A 148 6.47 18.08 -14.52
C LEU A 148 6.81 18.23 -16.00
N THR A 149 8.07 18.55 -16.30
CA THR A 149 8.54 18.57 -17.69
C THR A 149 8.63 17.15 -18.24
N ALA A 150 8.45 17.01 -19.56
CA ALA A 150 8.54 15.70 -20.23
C ALA A 150 9.89 14.99 -20.00
N GLU A 151 10.98 15.76 -19.89
CA GLU A 151 12.31 15.24 -19.58
C GLU A 151 12.37 14.62 -18.17
N LYS A 152 11.90 15.34 -17.16
CA LYS A 152 11.85 14.85 -15.77
C LYS A 152 10.97 13.62 -15.63
N VAL A 153 9.80 13.63 -16.29
CA VAL A 153 8.89 12.47 -16.35
C VAL A 153 9.61 11.25 -16.91
N LYS A 154 10.27 11.40 -18.08
CA LYS A 154 10.97 10.31 -18.74
C LYS A 154 12.11 9.78 -17.88
N ALA A 155 12.90 10.67 -17.27
CA ALA A 155 14.01 10.31 -16.42
C ALA A 155 13.55 9.54 -15.17
N ALA A 156 12.52 10.03 -14.45
CA ALA A 156 11.99 9.38 -13.26
C ALA A 156 11.45 7.97 -13.56
N LEU A 157 10.63 7.83 -14.62
CA LEU A 157 10.08 6.53 -14.99
C LEU A 157 11.14 5.53 -15.46
N ALA A 158 12.20 6.00 -16.14
CA ALA A 158 13.32 5.16 -16.54
C ALA A 158 14.16 4.74 -15.33
N LEU A 159 14.38 5.64 -14.37
CA LEU A 159 15.06 5.31 -13.12
C LEU A 159 14.30 4.20 -12.37
N GLY A 160 12.98 4.33 -12.25
CA GLY A 160 12.12 3.34 -11.61
C GLY A 160 12.23 1.93 -12.19
N GLN A 161 12.41 1.80 -13.50
CA GLN A 161 12.59 0.50 -14.18
C GLN A 161 13.87 -0.23 -13.77
N THR A 162 14.87 0.52 -13.32
CA THR A 162 16.19 0.00 -12.93
C THR A 162 16.40 -0.02 -11.42
N THR A 163 15.42 0.46 -10.66
CA THR A 163 15.51 0.55 -9.21
C THR A 163 15.25 -0.83 -8.59
N ASP A 164 16.03 -1.19 -7.57
CA ASP A 164 15.82 -2.43 -6.83
C ASP A 164 14.59 -2.31 -5.91
N LEU A 165 13.76 -3.37 -5.92
CA LEU A 165 12.54 -3.41 -5.13
C LEU A 165 12.84 -3.34 -3.64
N TRP A 166 13.78 -4.15 -3.15
CA TRP A 166 14.00 -4.33 -1.73
C TRP A 166 14.71 -3.13 -1.11
N ASP A 167 15.66 -2.52 -1.82
CA ASP A 167 16.26 -1.25 -1.41
C ASP A 167 15.18 -0.16 -1.28
N THR A 168 14.25 -0.11 -2.23
CA THR A 168 13.13 0.84 -2.21
C THR A 168 12.19 0.58 -1.04
N VAL A 169 11.81 -0.67 -0.79
CA VAL A 169 10.92 -1.07 0.31
C VAL A 169 11.54 -0.74 1.66
N LEU A 170 12.83 -1.01 1.85
CA LEU A 170 13.54 -0.67 3.07
C LEU A 170 13.59 0.85 3.28
N ALA A 171 13.94 1.62 2.25
CA ALA A 171 13.96 3.07 2.31
C ALA A 171 12.56 3.66 2.60
N ALA A 172 11.52 3.14 1.93
CA ALA A 172 10.14 3.57 2.11
C ALA A 172 9.56 3.18 3.48
N GLY A 173 9.96 2.05 4.05
CA GLY A 173 9.59 1.64 5.41
C GLY A 173 10.17 2.57 6.49
N HIS A 174 11.27 3.25 6.18
CA HIS A 174 11.88 4.28 7.02
C HIS A 174 11.45 5.70 6.66
N TRP A 175 10.50 5.87 5.73
CA TRP A 175 9.98 7.18 5.34
C TRP A 175 9.57 7.95 6.60
N PRO A 176 10.17 9.14 6.86
CA PRO A 176 10.06 9.77 8.16
C PRO A 176 8.59 9.94 8.54
N GLN A 177 8.24 9.45 9.73
CA GLN A 177 7.04 9.90 10.44
C GLN A 177 7.29 11.36 10.81
N ARG A 178 7.15 12.27 9.84
CA ARG A 178 7.21 13.71 10.10
C ARG A 178 6.06 14.06 11.03
N THR A 179 6.36 14.09 12.32
CA THR A 179 5.54 14.69 13.37
C THR A 179 5.64 16.22 13.34
N ASP A 180 6.40 16.80 12.40
CA ASP A 180 6.55 18.23 12.18
C ASP A 180 5.71 18.71 10.98
N TRP A 181 4.39 18.66 11.12
CA TRP A 181 3.53 19.60 10.37
C TRP A 181 3.58 20.96 11.07
N SER A 182 4.73 21.64 11.05
CA SER A 182 4.71 23.09 11.18
C SER A 182 4.23 23.62 9.83
N TRP A 183 2.97 24.07 9.81
CA TRP A 183 2.45 24.85 8.70
C TRP A 183 3.47 25.96 8.40
N GLY A 184 4.11 25.87 7.24
CA GLY A 184 4.73 27.03 6.63
C GLY A 184 3.61 28.03 6.43
N ILE A 185 3.50 28.98 7.35
CA ILE A 185 2.77 30.23 7.16
C ILE A 185 3.34 30.80 5.88
N VAL A 186 2.63 30.63 4.77
CA VAL A 186 2.80 31.49 3.62
C VAL A 186 2.35 32.86 4.12
N SER A 187 3.32 33.64 4.59
CA SER A 187 3.14 35.07 4.80
C SER A 187 2.69 35.65 3.47
N ILE A 188 1.40 35.90 3.35
CA ILE A 188 0.93 36.90 2.42
C ILE A 188 1.32 38.24 3.05
N SER A 189 2.50 38.73 2.66
CA SER A 189 2.84 40.14 2.80
C SER A 189 1.78 40.92 2.05
N THR A 190 0.89 41.59 2.79
CA THR A 190 0.12 42.71 2.25
C THR A 190 1.11 43.82 1.95
N ALA A 191 1.42 43.98 0.67
CA ALA A 191 2.08 45.17 0.14
C ALA A 191 1.03 45.98 -0.64
N ILE A 192 0.93 47.24 -0.22
CA ILE A 192 0.20 48.39 -0.80
C ILE A 192 -1.27 48.49 -0.40
#